data_AF-A0A6C0CV16-F1
#
_entry.id   AF-A0A6C0CV16-F1
#
_cell.length_a   1.000
_cell.length_b   1.000
_cell.length_c   1.000
_cell.angle_alpha   90.00
_cell.angle_beta   90.00
_cell.angle_gamma   90.00
#
_symmetry.space_group_name_H-M   'P 1'
#
loop_
_entity.id
_entity.type
_entity.pdbx_description
1 polymer ?
#
loop_
_entity_poly.entity_id
_entity_poly.type
_entity_poly.pdbx_seq_one_letter_code
_entity_poly.pdbx_strand_id
1 'polypeptide(L)'
;MILDNYISFEKKVYISVIIAGAWIYFRTPSCYAMIPSGHFFPLFFVMIWTYLNYYEPLFLPIGLFVLILYSKLLPMIHKTP
;
A
#
# COMPACT_ATOMS: atom_id res chain seq x y z
N MET A 1 0.50 6.38 21.68
CA MET A 1 -0.25 5.11 21.91
C MET A 1 0.51 4.21 22.87
N ILE A 2 -0.15 3.31 23.59
CA ILE A 2 0.42 2.49 24.69
C ILE A 2 1.76 1.79 24.36
N LEU A 3 1.98 1.42 23.09
CA LEU A 3 3.21 0.78 22.61
C LEU A 3 4.39 1.76 22.42
N ASP A 4 4.17 3.07 22.55
CA ASP A 4 5.21 4.08 22.33
C ASP A 4 6.34 4.01 23.34
N ASN A 5 6.04 3.53 24.54
CA ASN A 5 7.03 3.36 25.61
C ASN A 5 7.84 2.06 25.49
N TYR A 6 7.41 1.13 24.64
CA TYR A 6 7.99 -0.22 24.57
C TYR A 6 8.74 -0.49 23.26
N ILE A 7 8.42 0.26 22.20
CA ILE A 7 8.94 0.01 20.86
C ILE A 7 9.48 1.30 20.26
N SER A 8 10.72 1.27 19.78
CA SER A 8 11.32 2.40 19.06
C SER A 8 10.55 2.70 17.78
N PHE A 9 10.59 3.96 17.34
CA PHE A 9 9.90 4.39 16.12
C PHE A 9 10.25 3.51 14.92
N GLU A 10 11.54 3.28 14.65
CA GLU A 10 11.97 2.45 13.52
C GLU A 10 11.42 1.01 13.57
N LYS A 11 11.36 0.40 14.75
CA LYS A 11 10.79 -0.94 14.91
C LYS A 11 9.30 -0.95 14.55
N LYS A 12 8.56 0.10 14.90
CA LYS A 12 7.14 0.23 14.49
C LYS A 12 6.99 0.37 12.99
N VAL A 13 7.89 1.11 12.34
CA VAL A 13 7.90 1.25 10.89
C VAL A 13 8.09 -0.13 10.24
N TYR A 14 9.13 -0.88 10.62
CA TYR A 14 9.40 -2.20 10.05
C TYR A 14 8.27 -3.20 10.30
N ILE A 15 7.74 -3.25 11.53
CA ILE A 15 6.59 -4.11 11.87
C ILE A 15 5.40 -3.76 10.98
N SER A 16 5.10 -2.47 10.81
CA SER A 16 3.97 -2.02 10.00
C SER A 16 4.16 -2.34 8.52
N VAL A 17 5.36 -2.14 7.98
CA VAL A 17 5.68 -2.45 6.58
C VAL A 17 5.54 -3.94 6.29
N ILE A 18 6.04 -4.81 7.18
CA ILE A 18 5.93 -6.26 7.03
C ILE A 18 4.46 -6.71 7.14
N ILE A 19 3.72 -6.21 8.13
CA ILE A 19 2.30 -6.56 8.30
C ILE A 19 1.47 -6.08 7.10
N ALA A 20 1.70 -4.85 6.63
CA ALA A 20 1.01 -4.31 5.46
C ALA A 20 1.30 -5.12 4.19
N GLY A 21 2.56 -5.56 4.02
CA GLY A 21 2.96 -6.44 2.93
C GLY A 21 2.30 -7.81 2.99
N ALA A 22 2.36 -8.48 4.15
CA ALA A 22 1.70 -9.77 4.35
C ALA A 22 0.19 -9.67 4.11
N TRP A 23 -0.45 -8.63 4.63
CA TRP A 23 -1.87 -8.37 4.44
C TRP A 23 -2.21 -8.21 2.96
N ILE A 24 -1.52 -7.35 2.20
CA ILE A 24 -1.86 -7.12 0.79
C ILE A 24 -1.61 -8.34 -0.08
N TYR A 25 -0.64 -9.19 0.29
CA TYR A 25 -0.33 -10.41 -0.45
C TYR A 25 -1.41 -11.49 -0.25
N PHE A 26 -1.82 -11.73 0.99
CA PHE A 26 -2.75 -12.82 1.36
C PHE A 26 -4.22 -12.41 1.45
N ARG A 27 -4.56 -11.12 1.31
CA ARG A 27 -5.95 -10.67 1.40
C ARG A 27 -6.85 -11.31 0.34
N THR A 28 -8.12 -11.41 0.68
CA THR A 28 -9.17 -11.76 -0.27
C THR A 28 -9.56 -10.58 -1.18
N PRO A 29 -9.83 -10.78 -2.47
CA PRO A 29 -10.09 -9.69 -3.44
C PRO A 29 -11.40 -8.89 -3.23
N SER A 30 -12.28 -9.31 -2.32
CA SER A 30 -13.66 -8.83 -2.19
C SER A 30 -13.82 -7.32 -2.06
N CYS A 31 -12.92 -6.64 -1.34
CA CYS A 31 -12.98 -5.18 -1.15
C CYS A 31 -12.05 -4.37 -2.06
N TYR A 32 -11.24 -5.04 -2.88
CA TYR A 32 -10.16 -4.39 -3.63
C TYR A 32 -9.81 -5.15 -4.90
N ALA A 33 -10.84 -5.49 -5.68
CA ALA A 33 -10.69 -6.19 -6.96
C ALA A 33 -9.72 -5.50 -7.93
N MET A 34 -9.49 -4.18 -7.76
CA MET A 34 -8.55 -3.39 -8.57
C MET A 34 -7.07 -3.69 -8.30
N ILE A 35 -6.75 -4.34 -7.18
CA ILE A 35 -5.38 -4.67 -6.80
C ILE A 35 -5.25 -6.20 -6.79
N PRO A 36 -4.48 -6.80 -7.70
CA PRO A 36 -4.46 -8.25 -7.86
C PRO A 36 -3.76 -8.96 -6.68
N SER A 37 -4.43 -9.93 -6.05
CA SER A 37 -3.91 -10.69 -4.90
C SER A 37 -2.84 -11.70 -5.32
N GLY A 38 -1.85 -11.96 -4.46
CA GLY A 38 -0.76 -12.92 -4.78
C GLY A 38 0.29 -12.39 -5.78
N HIS A 39 0.19 -11.12 -6.20
CA HIS A 39 1.18 -10.49 -7.07
C HIS A 39 2.21 -9.70 -6.26
N PHE A 40 3.46 -9.69 -6.74
CA PHE A 40 4.55 -8.96 -6.11
C PHE A 40 4.43 -7.44 -6.26
N PHE A 41 3.80 -6.93 -7.32
CA PHE A 41 3.69 -5.49 -7.52
C PHE A 41 2.89 -4.78 -6.41
N PRO A 42 1.67 -5.22 -6.05
CA PRO A 42 0.93 -4.67 -4.91
C PRO A 42 1.66 -4.76 -3.58
N LEU A 43 2.39 -5.87 -3.36
CA LEU A 43 3.22 -6.07 -2.19
C LEU A 43 4.27 -4.95 -2.06
N PHE A 44 5.12 -4.78 -3.07
CA PHE A 44 6.17 -3.75 -3.04
C PHE A 44 5.60 -2.33 -3.00
N PHE A 45 4.54 -2.06 -3.76
CA PHE A 45 3.89 -0.76 -3.77
C PHE A 45 3.39 -0.38 -2.38
N VAL A 46 2.61 -1.26 -1.73
CA VAL A 46 2.04 -0.99 -0.40
C VAL A 46 3.12 -0.95 0.68
N MET A 47 4.16 -1.79 0.60
CA MET A 47 5.28 -1.75 1.54
C MET A 47 6.04 -0.43 1.48
N ILE A 48 6.43 0.03 0.28
CA ILE A 48 7.12 1.31 0.07
C ILE A 48 6.23 2.48 0.50
N TRP A 49 4.96 2.42 0.10
CA TRP A 49 4.00 3.48 0.44
C TRP A 49 3.75 3.59 1.95
N THR A 50 3.64 2.46 2.65
CA THR A 50 3.51 2.40 4.11
C THR A 50 4.76 2.95 4.79
N TYR A 51 5.95 2.60 4.30
CA TYR A 51 7.22 3.13 4.81
C TYR A 51 7.23 4.66 4.71
N LEU A 52 6.97 5.20 3.51
CA LEU A 52 6.99 6.64 3.27
C LEU A 52 5.96 7.41 4.11
N ASN A 53 4.76 6.86 4.29
CA ASN A 53 3.71 7.44 5.13
C ASN A 53 4.12 7.62 6.60
N TYR A 54 4.99 6.76 7.13
CA TYR A 54 5.48 6.90 8.50
C TYR A 54 6.42 8.10 8.68
N TYR A 55 7.18 8.47 7.63
CA TYR A 55 8.09 9.62 7.68
C TYR A 55 7.39 10.92 7.30
N GLU A 56 6.51 10.85 6.31
CA GLU A 56 5.81 12.02 5.79
C GLU A 56 4.35 11.66 5.50
N PRO A 57 3.40 12.12 6.35
CA PRO A 57 1.98 11.76 6.24
C PRO A 57 1.35 12.13 4.89
N LEU A 58 1.93 13.09 4.16
CA LEU A 58 1.47 13.48 2.82
C LEU A 58 1.57 12.34 1.80
N PHE A 59 2.37 11.30 2.04
CA PHE A 59 2.41 10.16 1.13
C PHE A 59 1.08 9.41 1.08
N LEU A 60 0.26 9.43 2.13
CA LEU A 60 -1.06 8.78 2.11
C LEU A 60 -1.99 9.38 1.03
N PRO A 61 -2.30 10.70 1.01
CA PRO A 61 -3.12 11.26 -0.07
C PRO A 61 -2.45 11.14 -1.44
N ILE A 62 -1.11 11.20 -1.52
CA ILE A 62 -0.37 11.04 -2.79
C ILE A 62 -0.55 9.64 -3.37
N GLY A 63 -0.36 8.58 -2.57
CA GLY A 63 -0.51 7.21 -3.05
C GLY A 63 -1.95 6.87 -3.45
N LEU A 64 -2.94 7.41 -2.72
CA LEU A 64 -4.36 7.31 -3.12
C LEU A 64 -4.63 8.01 -4.46
N PHE A 65 -4.06 9.20 -4.66
CA PHE A 65 -4.18 9.93 -5.92
C PHE A 65 -3.57 9.16 -7.09
N VAL A 66 -2.39 8.55 -6.90
CA VAL A 66 -1.75 7.67 -7.89
C VAL A 66 -2.63 6.46 -8.22
N LEU A 67 -3.23 5.81 -7.23
CA LEU A 67 -4.14 4.67 -7.45
C LEU A 67 -5.40 5.08 -8.24
N ILE A 68 -5.97 6.25 -7.93
CA ILE A 68 -7.11 6.79 -8.68
C ILE A 68 -6.73 7.05 -10.13
N LEU A 69 -5.60 7.72 -10.37
CA LEU A 69 -5.07 7.95 -11.72
C LEU A 69 -4.83 6.64 -12.46
N TYR A 70 -4.21 5.67 -11.81
CA TYR A 70 -3.97 4.34 -12.36
C TYR A 70 -5.27 3.66 -12.80
N SER A 71 -6.31 3.66 -11.95
CA SER A 71 -7.60 3.05 -12.31
C SER A 71 -8.31 3.74 -13.48
N LYS A 72 -8.05 5.04 -13.71
CA LYS A 72 -8.61 5.81 -14.85
C LYS A 72 -7.78 5.67 -16.12
N LEU A 73 -6.46 5.53 -16.01
CA LEU A 73 -5.54 5.39 -17.14
C LEU A 73 -5.52 3.96 -17.68
N LEU A 74 -5.63 2.94 -16.81
CA LEU A 74 -5.64 1.53 -17.23
C LEU A 74 -6.74 1.18 -18.27
N PRO A 75 -8.02 1.56 -18.08
CA PRO A 75 -9.06 1.32 -19.09
C PRO A 75 -8.90 2.21 -20.33
N MET A 76 -8.13 3.30 -20.25
CA MET A 76 -7.78 4.13 -21.42
C MET A 76 -6.73 3.43 -22.29
N ILE A 77 -5.80 2.70 -21.66
CA ILE A 77 -4.75 1.91 -22.32
C ILE A 77 -5.32 0.58 -22.86
N HIS A 78 -6.27 -0.06 -22.16
CA HIS A 78 -6.96 -1.28 -22.64
C HIS A 78 -8.09 -1.01 -23.65
N LYS A 79 -8.51 0.26 -23.83
CA LYS A 79 -9.34 0.71 -24.94
C LYS A 79 -8.46 1.13 -26.12
N THR A 80 -7.56 0.26 -26.57
CA THR A 80 -7.10 0.28 -27.96
C THR A 80 -8.01 -0.66 -28.75
N PRO A 81 -8.57 -0.24 -29.91
CA PRO A 81 -9.30 -1.14 -30.80
C PRO A 81 -8.44 -2.32 -31.26
#